data_AF-A0A1G4VY44-F1
#
_entry.id   AF-A0A1G4VY44-F1
#
_cell.length_a   1.000
_cell.length_b   1.000
_cell.length_c   1.000
_cell.angle_alpha   90.00
_cell.angle_beta   90.00
_cell.angle_gamma   90.00
#
_symmetry.space_group_name_H-M   'P 1'
#
loop_
_entity.id
_entity.type
_entity.pdbx_description
1 polymer ?
#
loop_
_entity_poly.entity_id
_entity_poly.type
_entity_poly.pdbx_seq_one_letter_code
_entity_poly.pdbx_strand_id
1 'polypeptide(L)'
;MKKEATIKSLIGLTQEETAMLLGITRIHWTMFNTGRRDIPQMASERLAAVVNHLKKNGTVSGIGAKQEAIEKEQVHEWLKEEYKTVEYKLRYLERKIQTSLYIRKECNAALAIAEYLKKQDDNEFLRNLSQSISKRACTTLNKHSLKRLAQLELKKETLEMLKFKMEAKLKV
;
A
#
# COMPACT_ATOMS: atom_id res chain seq x y z
N MET A 1 -5.45 28.58 -16.01
CA MET A 1 -4.53 27.77 -16.84
C MET A 1 -5.28 26.57 -17.39
N LYS A 2 -6.00 26.75 -18.51
CA LYS A 2 -6.67 25.63 -19.19
C LYS A 2 -5.58 24.92 -20.01
N LYS A 3 -5.27 23.67 -19.67
CA LYS A 3 -4.36 22.83 -20.46
C LYS A 3 -5.01 22.65 -21.82
N GLU A 4 -4.56 23.40 -22.83
CA GLU A 4 -4.92 23.13 -24.21
C GLU A 4 -4.55 21.67 -24.49
N ALA A 5 -5.55 20.85 -24.84
CA ALA A 5 -5.34 19.47 -25.21
C ALA A 5 -4.37 19.46 -26.40
N THR A 6 -3.11 19.13 -26.14
CA THR A 6 -2.09 19.08 -27.19
C THR A 6 -2.48 17.96 -28.15
N ILE A 7 -2.19 18.12 -29.44
CA ILE A 7 -2.52 17.10 -30.45
C ILE A 7 -1.96 15.72 -30.03
N LYS A 8 -0.81 15.68 -29.35
CA LYS A 8 -0.25 14.49 -28.70
C LYS A 8 -1.23 13.75 -27.76
N SER A 9 -2.00 14.47 -26.94
CA SER A 9 -3.00 13.87 -26.04
C SER A 9 -4.19 13.26 -26.79
N LEU A 10 -4.43 13.70 -28.03
CA LEU A 10 -5.52 13.22 -28.87
C LEU A 10 -5.14 11.97 -29.66
N ILE A 11 -3.92 11.94 -30.24
CA ILE A 11 -3.45 10.80 -31.06
C ILE A 11 -2.64 9.78 -30.28
N GLY A 12 -2.05 10.13 -29.13
CA GLY A 12 -1.26 9.22 -28.30
C GLY A 12 0.14 8.87 -28.85
N LEU A 13 0.52 9.41 -30.01
CA LEU A 13 1.81 9.16 -30.66
C LEU A 13 2.91 10.12 -30.20
N THR A 14 4.16 9.67 -30.27
CA THR A 14 5.35 10.51 -30.11
C THR A 14 5.50 11.50 -31.27
N GLN A 15 6.35 12.52 -31.11
CA GLN A 15 6.62 13.50 -32.17
C GLN A 15 7.22 12.85 -33.42
N GLU A 16 8.04 11.82 -33.23
CA GLU A 16 8.72 11.11 -34.33
C GLU A 16 7.72 10.23 -35.09
N GLU A 17 6.93 9.43 -34.38
CA GLU A 17 5.87 8.62 -34.99
C GLU A 17 4.84 9.48 -35.72
N THR A 18 4.47 10.63 -35.15
CA THR A 18 3.53 11.56 -35.79
C THR A 18 4.14 12.16 -37.06
N ALA A 19 5.41 12.56 -37.02
CA ALA A 19 6.10 13.08 -38.19
C ALA A 19 6.21 12.03 -39.31
N MET A 20 6.53 10.78 -38.96
CA MET A 20 6.56 9.65 -39.90
C MET A 20 5.18 9.37 -40.50
N LEU A 21 4.12 9.33 -39.68
CA LEU A 21 2.75 9.11 -40.12
C LEU A 21 2.30 10.17 -41.15
N LEU A 22 2.67 11.42 -40.91
CA LEU A 22 2.32 12.56 -41.77
C LEU A 22 3.28 12.72 -42.96
N GLY A 23 4.40 11.98 -43.01
CA GLY A 23 5.41 12.10 -44.06
C GLY A 23 6.21 13.41 -43.99
N ILE A 24 6.39 13.98 -42.80
CA ILE A 24 7.14 15.23 -42.57
C ILE A 24 8.30 14.98 -41.60
N THR A 25 9.21 15.95 -41.47
CA THR A 25 10.30 15.86 -40.50
C THR A 25 9.79 16.19 -39.09
N ARG A 26 10.44 15.63 -38.06
CA ARG A 26 10.15 15.94 -36.65
C ARG A 26 10.18 17.45 -36.38
N ILE A 27 11.13 18.16 -36.98
CA ILE A 27 11.27 19.63 -36.84
C ILE A 27 10.06 20.35 -37.42
N HIS A 28 9.54 19.90 -38.57
CA HIS A 28 8.33 20.48 -39.15
C HIS A 28 7.12 20.27 -38.25
N TRP A 29 7.00 19.08 -37.66
CA TRP A 29 5.94 18.78 -36.69
C TRP A 29 6.04 19.64 -35.42
N THR A 30 7.25 19.86 -34.89
CA THR A 30 7.42 20.73 -33.70
C THR A 30 7.11 22.19 -33.99
N MET A 31 7.50 22.70 -35.17
CA MET A 31 7.16 24.05 -35.59
C MET A 31 5.64 24.23 -35.77
N PHE A 32 4.96 23.22 -36.31
CA PHE A 32 3.50 23.21 -36.40
C PHE A 32 2.82 23.16 -35.04
N ASN A 33 3.25 22.25 -34.17
CA ASN A 33 2.67 22.12 -32.84
C ASN A 33 2.96 23.34 -31.93
N THR A 34 3.89 24.21 -32.31
CA THR A 34 4.16 25.50 -31.64
C THR A 34 3.57 26.70 -32.37
N GLY A 35 2.78 26.48 -33.44
CA GLY A 35 2.14 27.54 -34.24
C GLY A 35 3.12 28.40 -35.06
N ARG A 36 4.38 27.96 -35.19
CA ARG A 36 5.42 28.71 -35.89
C ARG A 36 5.42 28.49 -37.40
N ARG A 37 4.82 27.40 -37.88
CA ARG A 37 4.77 27.05 -39.30
C ARG A 37 3.63 26.09 -39.60
N ASP A 38 2.94 26.29 -40.71
CA ASP A 38 1.93 25.33 -41.19
C ASP A 38 2.57 24.05 -41.73
N ILE A 39 1.83 22.94 -41.64
CA ILE A 39 2.20 21.68 -42.28
C ILE A 39 1.73 21.64 -43.74
N PRO A 40 2.41 20.87 -44.61
CA PRO A 40 1.97 20.64 -45.98
C PRO A 40 0.50 20.17 -46.02
N GLN A 41 -0.22 20.58 -47.06
CA GLN A 41 -1.64 20.23 -47.23
C GLN A 41 -1.90 18.72 -47.12
N MET A 42 -1.07 17.90 -47.76
CA MET A 42 -1.16 16.44 -47.69
C MET A 42 -1.02 15.90 -46.25
N ALA A 43 -0.16 16.53 -45.43
CA ALA A 43 0.00 16.17 -44.02
C ALA A 43 -1.21 16.63 -43.19
N SER A 44 -1.80 17.79 -43.50
CA SER A 44 -3.04 18.26 -42.86
C SER A 44 -4.22 17.31 -43.12
N GLU A 45 -4.39 16.87 -44.37
CA GLU A 45 -5.43 15.91 -44.76
C GLU A 45 -5.27 14.56 -44.05
N ARG A 46 -4.04 14.05 -43.95
CA ARG A 46 -3.73 12.82 -43.20
C ARG A 46 -4.02 12.96 -41.71
N LEU A 47 -3.64 14.08 -41.11
CA LEU A 47 -3.91 14.35 -39.69
C LEU A 47 -5.42 14.41 -39.43
N ALA A 48 -6.17 15.09 -40.29
CA ALA A 48 -7.63 15.18 -40.19
C ALA A 48 -8.29 13.80 -40.31
N ALA A 49 -7.81 12.95 -41.21
CA ALA A 49 -8.31 11.58 -41.36
C ALA A 49 -8.09 10.75 -40.07
N VAL A 50 -6.90 10.82 -39.48
CA VAL A 50 -6.55 10.09 -38.24
C VAL A 50 -7.40 10.57 -37.05
N VAL A 51 -7.54 11.90 -36.89
CA VAL A 51 -8.37 12.48 -35.83
C VAL A 51 -9.84 12.09 -35.99
N ASN A 52 -10.36 12.12 -37.22
CA ASN A 52 -11.73 11.71 -37.50
C ASN A 52 -11.96 10.22 -37.23
N HIS A 53 -10.98 9.37 -37.53
CA HIS A 53 -11.04 7.95 -37.20
C HIS A 53 -11.12 7.74 -35.68
N LEU A 54 -10.25 8.39 -34.89
CA LEU A 54 -10.26 8.30 -33.43
C LEU A 54 -11.55 8.84 -32.80
N LYS A 55 -12.12 9.93 -33.36
CA LYS A 55 -13.41 10.46 -32.90
C LYS A 55 -14.59 9.53 -33.18
N LYS A 56 -14.59 8.84 -34.33
CA LYS A 56 -15.68 7.95 -34.74
C LYS A 56 -15.62 6.58 -34.04
N ASN A 57 -14.42 6.04 -33.89
CA ASN A 57 -14.23 4.66 -33.41
C ASN A 57 -13.79 4.59 -31.93
N GLY A 58 -13.61 5.75 -31.28
CA GLY A 58 -13.08 5.84 -29.92
C GLY A 58 -11.58 5.54 -29.85
N THR A 59 -10.99 5.73 -28.67
CA THR A 59 -9.56 5.52 -28.40
C THR A 59 -9.23 4.10 -27.91
N VAL A 60 -10.25 3.27 -27.65
CA VAL A 60 -10.07 1.93 -27.10
C VAL A 60 -9.98 0.93 -28.24
N SER A 61 -8.76 0.47 -28.53
CA SER A 61 -8.56 -0.62 -29.48
C SER A 61 -8.86 -1.97 -28.82
N GLY A 62 -9.27 -2.97 -29.62
CA GLY A 62 -9.44 -4.33 -29.12
C GLY A 62 -8.15 -4.96 -28.58
N ILE A 63 -6.98 -4.43 -28.96
CA ILE A 63 -5.68 -4.83 -28.40
C ILE A 63 -5.48 -4.19 -27.02
N GLY A 64 -5.79 -2.89 -26.88
CA GLY A 64 -5.74 -2.19 -25.60
C GLY A 64 -6.68 -2.81 -24.56
N ALA A 65 -7.90 -3.18 -24.96
CA ALA A 65 -8.85 -3.85 -24.08
C ALA A 65 -8.36 -5.23 -23.60
N LYS A 66 -7.69 -6.00 -24.48
CA LYS A 66 -7.08 -7.29 -24.09
C LYS A 66 -5.91 -7.09 -23.13
N GLN A 67 -5.06 -6.10 -23.38
CA GLN A 67 -3.95 -5.76 -22.50
C GLN A 67 -4.44 -5.30 -21.12
N GLU A 68 -5.46 -4.45 -21.09
CA GLU A 68 -6.09 -4.00 -19.84
C GLU A 68 -6.71 -5.17 -19.05
N ALA A 69 -7.30 -6.15 -19.74
CA ALA A 69 -7.82 -7.36 -19.10
C ALA A 69 -6.70 -8.19 -18.44
N ILE A 70 -5.56 -8.38 -19.13
CA ILE A 70 -4.39 -9.08 -18.59
C ILE A 70 -3.84 -8.34 -17.37
N GLU A 71 -3.70 -7.01 -17.46
CA GLU A 71 -3.21 -6.20 -16.34
C GLU A 71 -4.15 -6.26 -15.14
N LYS A 72 -5.47 -6.26 -15.36
CA LYS A 72 -6.46 -6.43 -14.28
C LYS A 72 -6.34 -7.80 -13.62
N GLU A 73 -6.12 -8.86 -14.40
CA GLU A 73 -5.93 -10.21 -13.87
C GLU A 73 -4.66 -10.31 -13.02
N GLN A 74 -3.54 -9.75 -13.50
CA GLN A 74 -2.28 -9.68 -12.74
C GLN A 74 -2.44 -8.89 -11.43
N VAL A 75 -3.13 -7.75 -11.45
CA VAL A 75 -3.43 -6.97 -10.24
C VAL A 75 -4.29 -7.79 -9.27
N HIS A 76 -5.26 -8.54 -9.78
CA HIS A 76 -6.13 -9.37 -8.96
C HIS A 76 -5.36 -10.54 -8.30
N GLU A 77 -4.46 -11.20 -9.02
CA GLU A 77 -3.57 -12.22 -8.47
C GLU A 77 -2.65 -11.66 -7.39
N TRP A 78 -1.97 -10.55 -7.69
CA TRP A 78 -1.11 -9.86 -6.72
C TRP A 78 -1.88 -9.50 -5.44
N LEU A 79 -3.12 -9.03 -5.58
CA LEU A 79 -3.93 -8.63 -4.44
C LEU A 79 -4.38 -9.83 -3.59
N LYS A 80 -4.56 -11.02 -4.19
CA LYS A 80 -4.79 -12.27 -3.45
C LYS A 80 -3.57 -12.70 -2.64
N GLU A 81 -2.37 -12.57 -3.20
CA GLU A 81 -1.13 -12.90 -2.49
C GLU A 81 -0.86 -11.95 -1.32
N GLU A 82 -1.06 -10.65 -1.53
CA GLU A 82 -0.91 -9.67 -0.47
C GLU A 82 -1.96 -9.88 0.63
N TYR A 83 -3.19 -10.23 0.27
CA TYR A 83 -4.25 -10.57 1.23
C TYR A 83 -3.83 -11.74 2.14
N LYS A 84 -3.28 -12.83 1.59
CA LYS A 84 -2.76 -13.96 2.38
C LYS A 84 -1.63 -13.52 3.32
N THR A 85 -0.75 -12.66 2.84
CA THR A 85 0.36 -12.11 3.62
C THR A 85 -0.14 -11.30 4.83
N VAL A 86 -1.19 -10.51 4.63
CA VAL A 86 -1.83 -9.72 5.70
C VAL A 86 -2.49 -10.63 6.73
N GLU A 87 -3.19 -11.69 6.30
CA GLU A 87 -3.77 -12.67 7.22
C GLU A 87 -2.72 -13.35 8.09
N TYR A 88 -1.58 -13.73 7.50
CA TYR A 88 -0.47 -14.30 8.25
C TYR A 88 0.06 -13.30 9.31
N LYS A 89 0.29 -12.04 8.91
CA LYS A 89 0.75 -10.98 9.82
C LYS A 89 -0.23 -10.76 10.98
N LEU A 90 -1.53 -10.79 10.72
CA LEU A 90 -2.58 -10.68 11.75
C LEU A 90 -2.51 -11.84 12.75
N ARG A 91 -2.45 -13.09 12.27
CA ARG A 91 -2.32 -14.27 13.14
C ARG A 91 -1.06 -14.22 14.00
N TYR A 92 0.05 -13.79 13.42
CA TYR A 92 1.31 -13.62 14.14
C TYR A 92 1.20 -12.54 15.25
N LEU A 93 0.60 -11.39 14.93
CA LEU A 93 0.38 -10.32 15.90
C LEU A 93 -0.56 -10.75 17.03
N GLU A 94 -1.64 -11.46 16.71
CA GLU A 94 -2.58 -11.98 17.72
C GLU A 94 -1.85 -12.87 18.73
N ARG A 95 -1.09 -13.85 18.25
CA ARG A 95 -0.29 -14.73 19.12
C ARG A 95 0.66 -13.92 19.99
N LYS A 96 1.31 -12.91 19.43
CA LYS A 96 2.26 -12.06 20.16
C LYS A 96 1.60 -11.22 21.24
N ILE A 97 0.40 -10.71 20.99
CA ILE A 97 -0.42 -9.99 21.98
C ILE A 97 -0.80 -10.95 23.10
N GLN A 98 -1.33 -12.14 22.77
CA GLN A 98 -1.73 -13.16 23.75
C GLN A 98 -0.54 -13.58 24.64
N THR A 99 0.62 -13.85 24.06
CA THR A 99 1.83 -14.16 24.84
C THR A 99 2.21 -13.01 25.76
N SER A 100 2.13 -11.76 25.29
CA SER A 100 2.45 -10.60 26.12
C SER A 100 1.44 -10.42 27.27
N LEU A 101 0.16 -10.66 27.04
CA LEU A 101 -0.88 -10.62 28.07
C LEU A 101 -0.66 -11.70 29.12
N TYR A 102 -0.37 -12.93 28.67
CA TYR A 102 -0.09 -14.05 29.54
C TYR A 102 1.12 -13.78 30.47
N ILE A 103 2.24 -13.33 29.91
CA ILE A 103 3.44 -12.97 30.68
C ILE A 103 3.14 -11.86 31.70
N ARG A 104 2.33 -10.86 31.32
CA ARG A 104 1.93 -9.79 32.25
C ARG A 104 1.08 -10.33 33.38
N LYS A 105 0.15 -11.25 33.11
CA LYS A 105 -0.69 -11.91 34.13
C LYS A 105 0.18 -12.68 35.13
N GLU A 106 1.15 -13.45 34.65
CA GLU A 106 2.10 -14.17 35.51
C GLU A 106 2.94 -13.21 36.37
N CYS A 107 3.44 -12.11 35.79
CA CYS A 107 4.21 -11.13 36.54
C CYS A 107 3.38 -10.42 37.61
N ASN A 108 2.13 -10.07 37.31
CA ASN A 108 1.23 -9.46 38.28
C ASN A 108 0.90 -10.42 39.43
N ALA A 109 0.68 -11.71 39.14
CA ALA A 109 0.50 -12.72 40.18
C ALA A 109 1.76 -12.86 41.05
N ALA A 110 2.96 -12.86 40.44
CA ALA A 110 4.22 -12.89 41.17
C ALA A 110 4.42 -11.66 42.06
N LEU A 111 4.00 -10.46 41.62
CA LEU A 111 4.03 -9.25 42.43
C LEU A 111 3.06 -9.32 43.61
N ALA A 112 1.85 -9.83 43.40
CA ALA A 112 0.87 -10.00 44.48
C ALA A 112 1.40 -10.95 45.58
N ILE A 113 2.08 -12.04 45.19
CA ILE A 113 2.75 -12.93 46.14
C ILE A 113 3.90 -12.22 46.85
N ALA A 114 4.73 -11.45 46.12
CA ALA A 114 5.81 -10.70 46.73
C ALA A 114 5.31 -9.67 47.77
N GLU A 115 4.19 -9.00 47.49
CA GLU A 115 3.52 -8.11 48.43
C GLU A 115 3.01 -8.84 49.69
N TYR A 116 2.43 -10.04 49.52
CA TYR A 116 2.00 -10.87 50.63
C TYR A 116 3.19 -11.30 51.51
N LEU A 117 4.27 -11.78 50.90
CA LEU A 117 5.50 -12.18 51.61
C LEU A 117 6.14 -11.00 52.37
N LYS A 118 6.05 -9.79 51.81
CA LYS A 118 6.56 -8.57 52.46
C LYS A 118 5.75 -8.20 53.72
N LYS A 119 4.48 -8.59 53.82
CA LYS A 119 3.65 -8.34 55.02
C LYS A 119 3.97 -9.30 56.18
N GLN A 120 4.64 -10.42 55.92
CA GLN A 120 5.06 -11.41 56.92
C GLN A 120 6.47 -11.09 57.47
N ASP A 121 6.70 -9.83 57.88
CA ASP A 121 7.98 -9.14 58.06
C ASP A 121 8.97 -9.77 59.10
N ASP A 122 8.60 -10.87 59.75
CA ASP A 122 9.38 -11.53 60.81
C ASP A 122 10.52 -12.42 60.27
N ASN A 123 10.62 -12.63 58.95
CA ASN A 123 11.63 -13.50 58.35
C ASN A 123 12.45 -12.81 57.25
N GLU A 124 13.74 -12.59 57.52
CA GLU A 124 14.70 -11.97 56.60
C GLU A 124 14.78 -12.71 55.25
N PHE A 125 14.67 -14.05 55.25
CA PHE A 125 14.65 -14.84 54.04
C PHE A 125 13.43 -14.51 53.15
N LEU A 126 12.24 -14.39 53.74
CA LEU A 126 11.02 -14.04 52.99
C LEU A 126 11.10 -12.62 52.43
N ARG A 127 11.73 -11.70 53.16
CA ARG A 127 11.99 -10.34 52.70
C ARG A 127 12.92 -10.33 51.48
N ASN A 128 14.04 -11.06 51.53
CA ASN A 128 14.97 -11.17 50.40
C ASN A 128 14.33 -11.86 49.18
N LEU A 129 13.53 -12.91 49.42
CA LEU A 129 12.78 -13.60 48.37
C LEU A 129 11.76 -12.66 47.70
N SER A 130 11.01 -11.88 48.48
CA SER A 130 10.03 -10.92 47.96
C SER A 130 10.68 -9.85 47.06
N GLN A 131 11.87 -9.36 47.43
CA GLN A 131 12.62 -8.38 46.64
C GLN A 131 13.12 -8.98 45.32
N SER A 132 13.64 -10.22 45.36
CA SER A 132 14.09 -10.94 44.16
C SER A 132 12.94 -11.17 43.18
N ILE A 133 11.80 -11.65 43.68
CA ILE A 133 10.57 -11.86 42.88
C ILE A 133 10.12 -10.54 42.25
N SER A 134 10.06 -9.47 43.05
CA SER A 134 9.64 -8.14 42.59
C SER A 134 10.55 -7.60 41.49
N LYS A 135 11.88 -7.70 41.67
CA LYS A 135 12.86 -7.23 40.68
C LYS A 135 12.74 -8.00 39.36
N ARG A 136 12.60 -9.33 39.41
CA ARG A 136 12.38 -10.17 38.22
C ARG A 136 11.05 -9.85 37.52
N ALA A 137 9.97 -9.71 38.27
CA ALA A 137 8.65 -9.41 37.72
C ALA A 137 8.59 -8.00 37.08
N CYS A 138 9.14 -6.98 37.75
CA CYS A 138 9.21 -5.62 37.22
C CYS A 138 10.08 -5.52 35.95
N THR A 139 11.24 -6.19 35.92
CA THR A 139 12.10 -6.19 34.72
C THR A 139 11.42 -6.88 33.54
N THR A 140 10.69 -7.97 33.78
CA THR A 140 9.90 -8.65 32.75
C THR A 140 8.71 -7.79 32.29
N LEU A 141 7.99 -7.15 33.21
CA LEU A 141 6.89 -6.22 32.89
C LEU A 141 7.34 -5.03 32.05
N ASN A 142 8.55 -4.50 32.30
CA ASN A 142 9.11 -3.41 31.49
C ASN A 142 9.38 -3.85 30.04
N LYS A 143 9.82 -5.09 29.82
CA LYS A 143 10.00 -5.67 28.47
C LYS A 143 8.65 -5.89 27.75
N HIS A 144 7.60 -6.21 28.52
CA HIS A 144 6.22 -6.43 28.10
C HIS A 144 5.30 -5.29 28.56
N SER A 145 5.76 -4.04 28.38
CA SER A 145 5.06 -2.86 28.88
C SER A 145 3.71 -2.63 28.20
N LEU A 146 2.82 -1.90 28.88
CA LEU A 146 1.53 -1.49 28.32
C LEU A 146 1.71 -0.69 27.02
N LYS A 147 2.74 0.15 26.94
CA LYS A 147 3.10 0.87 25.72
C LYS A 147 3.35 -0.10 24.56
N ARG A 148 4.12 -1.16 24.79
CA ARG A 148 4.42 -2.16 23.75
C ARG A 148 3.17 -2.93 23.32
N LEU A 149 2.30 -3.22 24.27
CA LEU A 149 1.02 -3.89 24.00
C LEU A 149 0.11 -3.02 23.14
N ALA A 150 -0.09 -1.75 23.51
CA ALA A 150 -0.84 -0.78 22.72
C ALA A 150 -0.25 -0.61 21.31
N GLN A 151 1.08 -0.61 21.16
CA GLN A 151 1.73 -0.58 19.84
C GLN A 151 1.42 -1.83 18.99
N LEU A 152 1.26 -3.01 19.61
CA LEU A 152 0.89 -4.23 18.89
C LEU A 152 -0.59 -4.22 18.49
N GLU A 153 -1.46 -3.71 19.37
CA GLU A 153 -2.90 -3.54 19.11
C GLU A 153 -3.14 -2.55 17.97
N LEU A 154 -2.52 -1.38 18.01
CA LEU A 154 -2.59 -0.41 16.91
C LEU A 154 -2.11 -1.01 15.58
N LYS A 155 -1.03 -1.79 15.60
CA LYS A 155 -0.56 -2.49 14.40
C LYS A 155 -1.58 -3.51 13.90
N LYS A 156 -2.23 -4.24 14.80
CA LYS A 156 -3.30 -5.19 14.44
C LYS A 156 -4.46 -4.43 13.77
N GLU A 157 -4.96 -3.37 14.38
CA GLU A 157 -6.04 -2.54 13.83
C GLU A 157 -5.70 -1.99 12.43
N THR A 158 -4.47 -1.50 12.22
CA THR A 158 -4.05 -1.02 10.89
C THR A 158 -4.07 -2.11 9.82
N LEU A 159 -3.69 -3.34 10.19
CA LEU A 159 -3.73 -4.48 9.27
C LEU A 159 -5.15 -5.00 9.04
N GLU A 160 -6.03 -4.93 10.03
CA GLU A 160 -7.46 -5.26 9.88
C GLU A 160 -8.16 -4.27 8.93
N MET A 161 -7.89 -2.98 9.08
CA MET A 161 -8.39 -1.96 8.14
C MET A 161 -7.88 -2.19 6.72
N LEU A 162 -6.60 -2.55 6.58
CA LEU A 162 -6.00 -2.84 5.29
C LEU A 162 -6.60 -4.12 4.67
N LYS A 163 -6.81 -5.16 5.47
CA LYS A 163 -7.53 -6.38 5.07
C LYS A 163 -8.93 -6.06 4.55
N PHE A 164 -9.71 -5.28 5.30
CA PHE A 164 -11.06 -4.87 4.90
C PHE A 164 -11.07 -4.11 3.56
N LYS A 165 -10.11 -3.18 3.36
CA LYS A 165 -9.96 -2.46 2.09
C LYS A 165 -9.56 -3.39 0.94
N MET A 166 -8.76 -4.41 1.19
CA MET A 166 -8.40 -5.42 0.18
C MET A 166 -9.60 -6.31 -0.17
N GLU A 167 -10.40 -6.74 0.80
CA GLU A 167 -11.63 -7.50 0.52
C GLU A 167 -12.62 -6.71 -0.34
N ALA A 168 -12.79 -5.42 -0.07
CA ALA A 168 -13.62 -4.56 -0.88
C ALA A 168 -13.13 -4.48 -2.34
N LYS A 169 -11.81 -4.50 -2.56
CA LYS A 169 -11.20 -4.52 -3.91
C LYS A 169 -11.22 -5.89 -4.59
N LEU A 170 -11.36 -6.98 -3.84
CA LEU A 170 -11.48 -8.34 -4.41
C LEU A 170 -12.91 -8.70 -4.80
N LYS A 171 -13.91 -8.06 -4.19
CA LYS A 171 -15.34 -8.30 -4.47
C LYS A 171 -15.89 -7.49 -5.64
N VAL A 172 -15.16 -6.46 -6.08
CA VAL A 172 -15.43 -5.63 -7.27
C VAL A 172 -14.67 -6.22 -8.44
#